data_AF-A0A537UW56-F1
#
_entry.id   AF-A0A537UW56-F1
#
_cell.length_a   1.000
_cell.length_b   1.000
_cell.length_c   1.000
_cell.angle_alpha   90.00
_cell.angle_beta   90.00
_cell.angle_gamma   90.00
#
_symmetry.space_group_name_H-M   'P 1'
#
loop_
_entity.id
_entity.type
_entity.pdbx_description
1 polymer ?
#
loop_
_entity_poly.entity_id
_entity_poly.type
_entity_poly.pdbx_seq_one_letter_code
_entity_poly.pdbx_strand_id
1 'polypeptide(L)'
;MLAQLGQLALMPLRVPVWTAQLATGTKSFERNPVIGSRWLNKHGLHTARVRIAGRIAEMRRRRLAGLVSAADRAAFERDGFVIRANFLPDAEFTELLRQVKTYRGMLRE
;
A
#
# COMPACT_ATOMS: atom_id res chain seq x y z
N MET A 1 -32.25 0.23 9.35
CA MET A 1 -32.30 -0.47 10.65
C MET A 1 -32.36 -1.99 10.51
N LEU A 2 -33.26 -2.57 9.70
CA LEU A 2 -33.35 -4.03 9.49
C LEU A 2 -32.10 -4.68 8.84
N ALA A 3 -31.38 -3.95 7.98
CA ALA A 3 -30.13 -4.44 7.38
C ALA A 3 -28.95 -4.55 8.38
N GLN A 4 -28.96 -3.78 9.48
CA GLN A 4 -27.93 -3.84 10.51
C GLN A 4 -28.12 -5.06 11.44
N LEU A 5 -29.37 -5.48 11.66
CA LEU A 5 -29.70 -6.65 12.48
C LEU A 5 -29.30 -7.97 11.81
N GLY A 6 -29.43 -8.09 10.48
CA GLY A 6 -28.95 -9.26 9.72
C GLY A 6 -27.42 -9.38 9.66
N GLN A 7 -26.70 -8.26 9.73
CA GLN A 7 -25.23 -8.25 9.78
C GLN A 7 -24.68 -8.72 11.13
N LEU A 8 -25.40 -8.48 12.23
CA LEU A 8 -25.03 -8.94 13.57
C LEU A 8 -25.18 -10.45 13.74
N ALA A 9 -26.19 -11.07 13.12
CA ALA A 9 -26.41 -12.52 13.19
C ALA A 9 -25.34 -13.34 12.44
N LEU A 10 -24.77 -12.80 11.36
CA LEU A 10 -23.70 -13.45 10.57
C LEU A 10 -22.29 -13.04 11.01
N MET A 11 -22.19 -12.15 11.99
CA MET A 11 -20.93 -11.61 12.51
C MET A 11 -19.96 -12.71 12.99
N PRO A 12 -20.37 -13.71 13.79
CA PRO A 12 -19.43 -14.77 14.24
C PRO A 12 -18.89 -15.62 13.10
N LEU A 13 -19.67 -15.85 12.03
CA LEU A 13 -19.22 -16.61 10.86
C LEU A 13 -18.19 -15.85 10.01
N ARG A 14 -18.24 -14.51 10.03
CA ARG A 14 -17.35 -13.65 9.25
C ARG A 14 -16.06 -13.26 9.98
N VAL A 15 -16.04 -13.32 11.31
CA VAL A 15 -14.85 -13.00 12.12
C VAL A 15 -13.61 -13.82 11.73
N PRO A 16 -13.68 -15.14 11.48
CA PRO A 16 -12.51 -15.90 11.00
C PRO A 16 -11.96 -15.36 9.68
N VAL A 17 -12.84 -15.02 8.74
CA VAL A 17 -12.46 -14.44 7.43
C VAL A 17 -11.84 -13.05 7.61
N TRP A 18 -12.44 -12.20 8.43
CA TRP A 18 -11.89 -10.87 8.74
C TRP A 18 -10.54 -10.93 9.45
N THR A 19 -10.34 -11.95 10.29
CA THR A 19 -9.07 -12.22 10.97
C THR A 19 -8.01 -12.71 9.98
N ALA A 20 -8.37 -13.64 9.07
CA ALA A 20 -7.48 -14.08 8.01
C ALA A 20 -7.03 -12.93 7.09
N GLN A 21 -7.90 -11.94 6.84
CA GLN A 21 -7.56 -10.72 6.09
C GLN A 21 -6.51 -9.82 6.77
N LEU A 22 -6.20 -10.02 8.06
CA LEU A 22 -5.08 -9.32 8.70
C LEU A 22 -3.74 -9.69 8.07
N ALA A 23 -3.63 -10.89 7.50
CA ALA A 23 -2.46 -11.37 6.79
C ALA A 23 -2.39 -10.89 5.33
N THR A 24 -3.38 -10.13 4.85
CA THR A 24 -3.44 -9.65 3.46
C THR A 24 -3.22 -8.14 3.36
N GLY A 25 -3.18 -7.62 2.12
CA GLY A 25 -3.08 -6.19 1.85
C GLY A 25 -4.36 -5.39 2.10
N THR A 26 -5.39 -5.95 2.77
CA THR A 26 -6.66 -5.27 3.01
C THR A 26 -6.48 -4.01 3.87
N LYS A 27 -6.89 -2.86 3.32
CA LYS A 27 -6.82 -1.54 3.97
C LYS A 27 -8.18 -0.93 4.32
N SER A 28 -9.28 -1.64 4.09
CA SER A 28 -10.62 -1.12 4.39
C SER A 28 -10.92 -1.28 5.87
N PHE A 29 -10.95 -0.17 6.61
CA PHE A 29 -11.32 -0.12 8.03
C PHE A 29 -12.83 -0.25 8.25
N GLU A 30 -13.63 0.22 7.29
CA GLU A 30 -15.09 0.16 7.36
C GLU A 30 -15.62 -1.26 7.10
N ARG A 31 -15.09 -1.95 6.09
CA ARG A 31 -15.60 -3.28 5.69
C ARG A 31 -15.01 -4.44 6.47
N ASN A 32 -14.01 -4.19 7.32
CA ASN A 32 -13.40 -5.18 8.20
C ASN A 32 -13.38 -4.64 9.65
N PRO A 33 -14.37 -5.02 10.47
CA PRO A 33 -14.49 -4.56 11.86
C PRO A 33 -13.30 -4.93 12.74
N VAL A 34 -12.55 -5.99 12.41
CA VAL A 34 -11.33 -6.38 13.15
C VAL A 34 -10.22 -5.36 12.89
N ILE A 35 -10.06 -4.92 11.64
CA ILE A 35 -9.09 -3.87 11.26
C ILE A 35 -9.50 -2.51 11.82
N GLY A 36 -10.80 -2.17 11.75
CA GLY A 36 -11.37 -0.92 12.25
C GLY A 36 -11.51 -0.83 13.77
N SER A 37 -11.30 -1.92 14.52
CA SER A 37 -11.55 -1.97 15.97
C SER A 37 -10.62 -1.04 16.74
N ARG A 38 -11.19 -0.03 17.41
CA ARG A 38 -10.43 0.89 18.28
C ARG A 38 -9.79 0.15 19.45
N TRP A 39 -10.47 -0.83 20.04
CA TRP A 39 -9.94 -1.60 21.16
C TRP A 39 -8.70 -2.39 20.73
N LEU A 40 -8.78 -3.16 19.64
CA LEU A 40 -7.64 -3.92 19.12
C LEU A 40 -6.47 -3.02 18.72
N ASN A 41 -6.75 -1.89 18.07
CA ASN A 41 -5.72 -0.94 17.66
C ASN A 41 -5.03 -0.27 18.85
N LYS A 42 -5.77 0.07 19.92
CA LYS A 42 -5.17 0.55 21.20
C LYS A 42 -4.32 -0.51 21.89
N HIS A 43 -4.65 -1.80 21.72
CA HIS A 43 -3.88 -2.93 22.23
C HIS A 43 -2.77 -3.40 21.26
N GLY A 44 -2.44 -2.62 20.23
CA GLY A 44 -1.25 -2.83 19.41
C GLY A 44 -1.47 -3.57 18.09
N LEU A 45 -2.71 -3.87 17.68
CA LEU A 45 -2.98 -4.49 16.36
C LEU A 45 -2.37 -3.65 15.22
N HIS A 46 -2.63 -2.35 15.20
CA HIS A 46 -2.10 -1.45 14.18
C HIS A 46 -0.57 -1.43 14.19
N THR A 47 0.04 -1.26 15.36
CA THR A 47 1.50 -1.22 15.51
C THR A 47 2.16 -2.54 15.09
N ALA A 48 1.58 -3.68 15.45
CA ALA A 48 2.06 -4.99 15.02
C ALA A 48 2.02 -5.12 13.48
N ARG A 49 0.93 -4.68 12.85
CA ARG A 49 0.80 -4.67 11.38
C ARG A 49 1.86 -3.79 10.71
N VAL A 50 2.08 -2.59 11.22
CA VAL A 50 3.11 -1.68 10.68
C VAL A 50 4.51 -2.32 10.80
N ARG A 51 4.82 -2.94 11.95
CA ARG A 51 6.10 -3.65 12.14
C ARG A 51 6.26 -4.83 11.17
N ILE A 52 5.22 -5.63 10.97
CA ILE A 52 5.23 -6.74 10.01
C ILE A 52 5.44 -6.22 8.58
N ALA A 53 4.70 -5.18 8.19
CA ALA A 53 4.85 -4.55 6.87
C ALA A 53 6.29 -4.03 6.65
N GLY A 54 6.88 -3.39 7.67
CA GLY A 54 8.28 -2.95 7.64
C GLY A 54 9.26 -4.11 7.45
N ARG A 55 9.08 -5.22 8.17
CA ARG A 55 9.91 -6.42 8.02
C ARG A 55 9.79 -7.04 6.62
N ILE A 56 8.59 -7.09 6.06
CA ILE A 56 8.35 -7.59 4.70
C ILE A 56 9.01 -6.67 3.66
N ALA A 57 8.89 -5.35 3.83
CA ALA A 57 9.55 -4.38 2.95
C ALA A 57 11.07 -4.53 2.99
N GLU A 58 11.65 -4.70 4.18
CA GLU A 58 13.09 -4.92 4.35
C GLU A 58 13.56 -6.24 3.74
N MET A 59 12.80 -7.32 3.91
CA MET A 59 13.08 -8.59 3.23
C MET A 59 13.06 -8.42 1.70
N ARG A 60 12.08 -7.69 1.15
CA ARG A 60 12.00 -7.41 -0.29
C ARG A 60 13.19 -6.58 -0.77
N ARG A 61 13.57 -5.52 -0.05
CA ARG A 61 14.75 -4.71 -0.37
C ARG A 61 16.03 -5.54 -0.41
N ARG A 62 16.23 -6.42 0.56
CA ARG A 62 17.38 -7.34 0.58
C ARG A 62 17.40 -8.28 -0.62
N ARG A 63 16.26 -8.84 -1.01
CA ARG A 63 16.15 -9.70 -2.22
C ARG A 63 16.45 -8.94 -3.52
N LEU A 64 16.09 -7.66 -3.59
CA LEU A 64 16.31 -6.81 -4.76
C LEU A 64 17.67 -6.10 -4.74
N ALA A 65 18.46 -6.23 -3.66
CA ALA A 65 19.68 -5.45 -3.47
C ALA A 65 20.74 -5.67 -4.57
N GLY A 66 20.77 -6.86 -5.18
CA GLY A 66 21.65 -7.15 -6.32
C GLY A 66 21.20 -6.55 -7.66
N LEU A 67 19.94 -6.09 -7.75
CA LEU A 67 19.37 -5.49 -8.96
C LEU A 67 19.43 -3.95 -8.92
N VAL A 68 19.90 -3.37 -7.82
CA VAL A 68 19.91 -1.92 -7.59
C VAL A 68 21.33 -1.48 -7.24
N SER A 69 21.78 -0.38 -7.85
CA SER A 69 23.13 0.12 -7.59
C SER A 69 23.35 0.42 -6.10
N ALA A 70 24.59 0.33 -5.63
CA ALA A 70 24.92 0.67 -4.24
C ALA A 70 24.59 2.14 -3.91
N ALA A 71 24.81 3.04 -4.88
CA ALA A 71 24.51 4.46 -4.74
C ALA A 71 23.01 4.72 -4.56
N ASP A 72 22.15 4.07 -5.36
CA ASP A 72 20.70 4.24 -5.24
C ASP A 72 20.16 3.67 -3.93
N ARG A 73 20.70 2.54 -3.47
CA ARG A 73 20.35 1.99 -2.14
C ARG A 73 20.69 2.98 -1.04
N ALA A 74 21.90 3.54 -1.07
CA ALA A 74 22.32 4.53 -0.09
C ALA A 74 21.48 5.82 -0.13
N ALA A 75 21.15 6.31 -1.33
CA ALA A 75 20.28 7.47 -1.49
C ALA A 75 18.86 7.20 -0.96
N PHE A 76 18.29 6.03 -1.27
CA PHE A 76 16.97 5.65 -0.78
C PHE A 76 16.92 5.51 0.75
N GLU A 77 17.93 4.89 1.36
CA GLU A 77 17.98 4.77 2.83
C GLU A 77 18.14 6.12 3.53
N ARG A 78 18.84 7.08 2.92
CA ARG A 78 19.02 8.44 3.47
C ARG A 78 17.80 9.33 3.26
N ASP A 79 17.26 9.36 2.04
CA ASP A 79 16.29 10.38 1.61
C ASP A 79 14.87 9.83 1.47
N GLY A 80 14.69 8.50 1.41
CA GLY A 80 13.42 7.85 1.13
C GLY A 80 13.03 7.82 -0.36
N PHE A 81 13.86 8.37 -1.24
CA PHE A 81 13.67 8.37 -2.69
C PHE A 81 15.02 8.35 -3.42
N VAL A 82 14.99 8.15 -4.74
CA VAL A 82 16.18 8.24 -5.61
C VAL A 82 15.88 9.17 -6.77
N ILE A 83 16.88 9.93 -7.21
CA ILE A 83 16.78 10.81 -8.38
C ILE A 83 17.48 10.14 -9.56
N ARG A 84 16.74 9.94 -10.65
CA ARG A 84 17.27 9.52 -11.95
C ARG A 84 17.07 10.64 -12.96
N ALA A 85 18.12 11.42 -13.19
CA ALA A 85 18.14 12.41 -14.25
C ALA A 85 18.08 11.71 -15.62
N ASN A 86 17.34 12.30 -16.56
CA ASN A 86 17.26 11.85 -17.96
C ASN A 86 16.93 10.35 -18.08
N PHE A 87 15.98 9.87 -17.26
CA PHE A 87 15.57 8.47 -17.26
C PHE A 87 14.96 8.02 -18.60
N LEU A 88 14.23 8.92 -19.28
CA LEU A 88 13.77 8.71 -20.64
C LEU A 88 14.76 9.36 -21.63
N PRO A 89 15.00 8.73 -22.80
CA PRO A 89 15.66 9.40 -23.92
C PRO A 89 14.92 10.68 -24.32
N ASP A 90 15.67 11.72 -24.71
CA ASP A 90 15.11 13.05 -24.99
C ASP A 90 13.97 13.04 -26.01
N ALA A 91 14.07 12.21 -27.04
CA ALA A 91 13.04 12.04 -28.06
C ALA A 91 11.73 11.48 -27.48
N GLU A 92 11.83 10.43 -26.66
CA GLU A 92 10.67 9.82 -25.98
C GLU A 92 10.05 10.77 -24.97
N PHE A 93 10.88 11.47 -24.20
CA PHE A 93 10.41 12.47 -23.24
C PHE A 93 9.65 13.62 -23.93
N THR A 94 10.19 14.14 -25.03
CA THR A 94 9.57 15.23 -25.79
C THR A 94 8.23 14.80 -26.38
N GLU A 95 8.16 13.59 -26.93
CA GLU A 95 6.93 13.05 -27.49
C GLU A 95 5.87 12.79 -26.41
N LEU A 96 6.25 12.19 -25.27
CA LEU A 96 5.37 12.02 -24.12
C LEU A 96 4.83 13.36 -23.62
N LEU A 97 5.68 14.37 -23.51
CA LEU A 97 5.29 15.70 -23.07
C LEU A 97 4.29 16.35 -24.04
N ARG A 98 4.48 16.17 -25.35
CA ARG A 98 3.53 16.61 -26.37
C ARG A 98 2.17 15.94 -26.18
N GLN A 99 2.15 14.61 -26.01
CA GLN A 99 0.92 13.85 -25.81
C GLN A 99 0.17 14.34 -24.57
N VAL A 100 0.84 14.45 -23.42
CA VAL A 100 0.24 14.96 -22.17
C VAL A 100 -0.35 16.35 -22.34
N LYS A 101 0.36 17.27 -23.01
CA LYS A 101 -0.12 18.64 -23.26
C LYS A 101 -1.33 18.70 -24.18
N THR A 102 -1.42 17.79 -25.16
CA THR A 102 -2.54 17.73 -26.11
C THR A 102 -3.71 16.86 -25.63
N TYR A 103 -3.51 16.11 -24.53
CA TYR A 103 -4.51 15.18 -24.04
C TYR A 103 -5.77 15.91 -23.58
N ARG A 104 -6.91 15.55 -24.16
CA ARG A 104 -8.24 15.95 -23.70
C ARG A 104 -9.05 14.71 -23.40
N GLY A 105 -9.11 14.36 -22.12
CA GLY A 105 -9.93 13.26 -21.60
C GLY A 105 -10.75 13.71 -20.41
N MET A 106 -11.77 12.92 -20.07
CA MET A 106 -12.57 13.14 -18.87
C MET A 106 -11.69 12.95 -17.63
N LEU A 107 -11.83 13.85 -16.64
CA LEU A 107 -11.26 13.65 -15.32
C LEU A 107 -11.85 12.35 -14.73
N ARG A 108 -11.00 11.42 -14.30
CA ARG A 108 -11.42 10.22 -13.56
C ARG A 108 -10.99 10.42 -12.11
N GLU A 109 -11.97 10.42 -11.19
CA GLU A 109 -11.77 10.37 -9.74
C GLU A 109 -11.62 8.93 -9.24
#